data_AF-A0A095BUY7-F1
#
_entry.id   AF-A0A095BUY7-F1
#
_cell.length_a   1.000
_cell.length_b   1.000
_cell.length_c   1.000
_cell.angle_alpha   90.00
_cell.angle_beta   90.00
_cell.angle_gamma   90.00
#
_symmetry.space_group_name_H-M   'P 1'
#
loop_
_entity.id
_entity.type
_entity.pdbx_description
1 polymer ?
#
loop_
_entity_poly.entity_id
_entity_poly.type
_entity_poly.pdbx_seq_one_letter_code
_entity_poly.pdbx_strand_id
1 'polypeptide(L)'
;MRKIGSGSFGDIYLGVNQLTGEEVAVKMENIYAKHPQLQFEHKVYRLLAGAIGIPQARWYGTCRTYWVLVMDLLGPSLEDLFTFCCRRFTLKTVLMLADQMLARIENVHNKSLIHRDIKPDNFLMGIGRHCNKVYMIDFGLAKRYRDVRTGRHISYREDKNLTGTARYASINAHLGIEQSRRDDLESLGYVLMYFNRGSLPWQGLRATTKRQKYERISEKKMSTPVEVLCKGYPAEFQMYLNYCRGLRFDETPDYMYLRQLFRILFRTMSHQFDYVFDWTILKQRGPAGTSSTLNEDTSNRLQALPNSPGTSAAPEGEANVEHSGNATAGSTQVPFGRTG
;
A
#
# COMPACT_ATOMS: atom_id res chain seq x y z
N MET A 1 -24.23 2.67 9.26
CA MET A 1 -22.84 2.59 8.76
C MET A 1 -22.14 3.89 9.08
N ARG A 2 -20.90 3.85 9.59
CA ARG A 2 -20.08 5.04 9.86
C ARG A 2 -18.91 5.05 8.88
N LYS A 3 -18.64 6.17 8.22
CA LYS A 3 -17.45 6.30 7.36
C LYS A 3 -16.19 6.18 8.22
N ILE A 4 -15.26 5.31 7.82
CA ILE A 4 -14.00 5.06 8.54
C ILE A 4 -12.77 5.36 7.67
N GLY A 5 -12.95 5.59 6.38
CA GLY A 5 -11.89 6.02 5.50
C GLY A 5 -12.39 6.27 4.08
N SER A 6 -11.47 6.71 3.24
CA SER A 6 -11.64 6.78 1.79
C SER A 6 -10.50 5.98 1.15
N GLY A 7 -10.82 5.03 0.29
CA GLY A 7 -9.85 4.35 -0.54
C GLY A 7 -9.63 5.09 -1.86
N SER A 8 -8.73 4.58 -2.68
CA SER A 8 -8.33 5.22 -3.94
C SER A 8 -9.50 5.45 -4.93
N PHE A 9 -10.63 4.73 -4.79
CA PHE A 9 -11.75 4.73 -5.75
C PHE A 9 -13.12 4.52 -5.10
N GLY A 10 -13.24 4.76 -3.79
CA GLY A 10 -14.49 4.55 -3.07
C GLY A 10 -14.36 4.80 -1.59
N ASP A 11 -15.51 4.95 -0.93
CA ASP A 11 -15.57 5.20 0.51
C ASP A 11 -15.59 3.89 1.30
N ILE A 12 -14.95 3.89 2.46
CA ILE A 12 -14.91 2.74 3.38
C ILE A 12 -15.76 3.04 4.60
N TYR A 13 -16.66 2.12 4.94
CA TYR A 13 -17.57 2.22 6.06
C TYR A 13 -17.42 1.05 7.02
N LEU A 14 -17.62 1.32 8.31
CA LEU A 14 -17.90 0.29 9.31
C LEU A 14 -19.35 -0.19 9.15
N GLY A 15 -19.49 -1.49 8.92
CA GLY A 15 -20.75 -2.21 8.92
C GLY A 15 -20.81 -3.23 10.06
N VAL A 16 -22.01 -3.71 10.36
CA VAL A 16 -22.25 -4.79 11.33
C VAL A 16 -23.13 -5.83 10.64
N ASN A 17 -22.70 -7.08 10.66
CA ASN A 17 -23.53 -8.19 10.22
C ASN A 17 -24.69 -8.37 11.21
N GLN A 18 -25.92 -8.13 10.77
CA GLN A 18 -27.09 -8.15 11.65
C GLN A 18 -27.41 -9.53 12.24
N LEU A 19 -26.96 -10.61 11.60
CA LEU A 19 -27.19 -11.98 12.08
C LEU A 19 -26.16 -12.40 13.13
N THR A 20 -24.90 -12.01 12.96
CA THR A 20 -23.79 -12.47 13.81
C THR A 20 -23.28 -11.42 14.79
N GLY A 21 -23.68 -10.16 14.63
CA GLY A 21 -23.12 -9.01 15.37
C GLY A 21 -21.69 -8.64 14.97
N GLU A 22 -21.12 -9.32 13.97
CA GLU A 22 -19.72 -9.14 13.59
C GLU A 22 -19.50 -7.82 12.84
N GLU A 23 -18.51 -7.05 13.27
CA GLU A 23 -18.09 -5.83 12.59
C GLU A 23 -17.30 -6.13 11.31
N VAL A 24 -17.60 -5.39 10.24
CA VAL A 24 -17.01 -5.58 8.90
C VAL A 24 -16.63 -4.24 8.26
N ALA A 25 -15.67 -4.28 7.34
CA ALA A 25 -15.38 -3.14 6.46
C ALA A 25 -16.21 -3.26 5.18
N VAL A 26 -16.84 -2.16 4.77
CA VAL A 26 -17.70 -2.08 3.58
C VAL A 26 -17.14 -1.01 2.65
N LYS A 27 -16.56 -1.44 1.52
CA LYS A 27 -16.10 -0.55 0.45
C LYS A 27 -17.22 -0.33 -0.54
N MET A 28 -17.50 0.93 -0.87
CA MET A 28 -18.57 1.31 -1.78
C MET A 28 -18.02 2.16 -2.93
N GLU A 29 -18.37 1.80 -4.16
CA GLU A 29 -18.04 2.50 -5.39
C GLU A 29 -19.33 2.84 -6.14
N ASN A 30 -19.50 4.10 -6.55
CA ASN A 30 -20.70 4.49 -7.30
C ASN A 30 -20.74 3.78 -8.66
N ILE A 31 -21.89 3.25 -9.06
CA ILE A 31 -22.02 2.52 -10.35
C ILE A 31 -21.75 3.42 -11.57
N TYR A 32 -21.86 4.74 -11.41
CA TYR A 32 -21.58 5.75 -12.44
C TYR A 32 -20.15 6.31 -12.35
N ALA A 33 -19.27 5.70 -11.55
CA ALA A 33 -17.87 6.10 -11.48
C ALA A 33 -17.23 6.03 -12.89
N LYS A 34 -16.47 7.06 -13.25
CA LYS A 34 -15.82 7.16 -14.57
C LYS A 34 -14.86 5.99 -14.86
N HIS A 35 -14.24 5.46 -13.82
CA HIS A 35 -13.26 4.38 -13.90
C HIS A 35 -13.57 3.31 -12.82
N PRO A 36 -14.57 2.45 -13.05
CA PRO A 36 -14.99 1.46 -12.06
C PRO A 36 -13.95 0.35 -11.94
N GLN A 37 -13.63 -0.04 -10.71
CA GLN A 37 -12.58 -1.01 -10.44
C GLN A 37 -12.86 -1.93 -9.25
N LEU A 38 -13.93 -1.69 -8.49
CA LEU A 38 -14.25 -2.52 -7.33
C LEU A 38 -14.54 -3.99 -7.71
N GLN A 39 -15.09 -4.23 -8.90
CA GLN A 39 -15.27 -5.59 -9.43
C GLN A 39 -13.94 -6.31 -9.66
N PHE A 40 -12.95 -5.59 -10.22
CA PHE A 40 -11.61 -6.12 -10.44
C PHE A 40 -10.93 -6.41 -9.10
N GLU A 41 -10.99 -5.47 -8.18
CA GLU A 41 -10.43 -5.60 -6.83
C GLU A 41 -11.01 -6.82 -6.09
N HIS A 42 -12.33 -7.03 -6.15
CA HIS A 42 -12.98 -8.23 -5.59
C HIS A 42 -12.43 -9.54 -6.20
N LYS A 43 -12.22 -9.59 -7.52
CA LYS A 43 -11.61 -10.77 -8.18
C LYS A 43 -10.19 -11.02 -7.68
N VAL A 44 -9.42 -9.95 -7.44
CA VAL A 44 -8.06 -10.06 -6.87
C VAL A 44 -8.12 -10.60 -5.44
N TYR A 45 -9.01 -10.10 -4.58
CA TYR A 45 -9.19 -10.67 -3.23
C TYR A 45 -9.57 -12.15 -3.26
N ARG A 46 -10.45 -12.55 -4.18
CA ARG A 46 -10.80 -13.98 -4.36
C ARG A 46 -9.60 -14.83 -4.79
N LEU A 47 -8.74 -14.32 -5.66
CA LEU A 47 -7.51 -15.02 -6.08
C LEU A 47 -6.50 -15.16 -4.93
N LEU A 48 -6.43 -14.16 -4.06
CA LEU A 48 -5.53 -14.10 -2.90
C LEU A 48 -6.13 -14.74 -1.63
N ALA A 49 -7.36 -15.24 -1.68
CA ALA A 49 -8.05 -15.81 -0.52
C ALA A 49 -7.21 -16.93 0.12
N GLY A 50 -7.13 -16.92 1.46
CA GLY A 50 -6.32 -17.85 2.25
C GLY A 50 -4.85 -17.46 2.39
N ALA A 51 -4.34 -16.47 1.64
CA ALA A 51 -2.99 -15.98 1.85
C ALA A 51 -2.87 -15.21 3.17
N ILE A 52 -1.73 -15.38 3.86
CA ILE A 52 -1.48 -14.72 5.15
C ILE A 52 -1.44 -13.21 4.97
N GLY A 53 -2.27 -12.51 5.76
CA GLY A 53 -2.35 -11.05 5.78
C GLY A 53 -3.02 -10.46 4.54
N ILE A 54 -3.95 -11.19 3.95
CA ILE A 54 -4.94 -10.67 3.01
C ILE A 54 -6.30 -10.76 3.70
N PRO A 55 -7.09 -9.68 3.79
CA PRO A 55 -8.43 -9.75 4.39
C PRO A 55 -9.36 -10.59 3.52
N GLN A 56 -10.29 -11.30 4.16
CA GLN A 56 -11.27 -12.09 3.45
C GLN A 56 -12.35 -11.20 2.84
N ALA A 57 -12.57 -11.32 1.53
CA ALA A 57 -13.76 -10.79 0.87
C ALA A 57 -14.96 -11.69 1.20
N ARG A 58 -15.95 -11.13 1.89
CA ARG A 58 -17.12 -11.86 2.42
C ARG A 58 -18.31 -11.82 1.48
N TRP A 59 -18.52 -10.68 0.85
CA TRP A 59 -19.62 -10.49 -0.09
C TRP A 59 -19.29 -9.39 -1.10
N TYR A 60 -19.79 -9.55 -2.32
CA TYR A 60 -19.70 -8.54 -3.37
C TYR A 60 -21.00 -8.51 -4.18
N GLY A 61 -21.51 -7.31 -4.44
CA GLY A 61 -22.71 -7.12 -5.24
C GLY A 61 -23.12 -5.66 -5.35
N THR A 62 -24.36 -5.41 -5.76
CA THR A 62 -24.92 -4.06 -5.87
C THR A 62 -25.85 -3.75 -4.70
N CYS A 63 -25.81 -2.52 -4.21
CA CYS A 63 -26.84 -1.97 -3.33
C CYS A 63 -27.20 -0.57 -3.82
N ARG A 64 -28.43 -0.38 -4.28
CA ARG A 64 -28.91 0.87 -4.91
C ARG A 64 -27.98 1.29 -6.05
N THR A 65 -27.37 2.47 -5.97
CA THR A 65 -26.47 3.05 -6.98
C THR A 65 -24.99 2.77 -6.68
N TYR A 66 -24.68 1.74 -5.90
CA TYR A 66 -23.30 1.40 -5.52
C TYR A 66 -22.98 -0.07 -5.78
N TRP A 67 -21.78 -0.32 -6.29
CA TRP A 67 -21.07 -1.58 -6.07
C TRP A 67 -20.55 -1.60 -4.64
N VAL A 68 -20.67 -2.76 -4.00
CA VAL A 68 -20.36 -2.93 -2.58
C VAL A 68 -19.51 -4.18 -2.41
N LEU A 69 -18.40 -4.04 -1.69
CA LEU A 69 -17.50 -5.11 -1.30
C LEU A 69 -17.41 -5.13 0.23
N VAL A 70 -17.89 -6.21 0.84
CA VAL A 70 -17.80 -6.46 2.27
C VAL A 70 -16.59 -7.34 2.54
N MET A 71 -15.73 -6.93 3.47
CA MET A 71 -14.50 -7.63 3.84
C MET A 71 -14.24 -7.56 5.34
N ASP A 72 -13.23 -8.32 5.80
CA ASP A 72 -12.78 -8.25 7.20
C ASP A 72 -12.49 -6.82 7.64
N LEU A 73 -12.97 -6.47 8.85
CA LEU A 73 -12.52 -5.25 9.52
C LEU A 73 -11.09 -5.45 10.03
N LEU A 74 -10.23 -4.47 9.75
CA LEU A 74 -8.84 -4.44 10.20
C LEU A 74 -8.62 -3.27 11.18
N GLY A 75 -7.45 -3.27 11.82
CA GLY A 75 -7.00 -2.23 12.72
C GLY A 75 -6.43 -1.02 11.96
N PRO A 76 -5.69 -0.15 12.67
CA PRO A 76 -5.10 1.05 12.06
C PRO A 76 -4.06 0.72 10.98
N SER A 77 -3.89 1.64 10.03
CA SER A 77 -2.82 1.57 9.04
C SER A 77 -1.44 1.82 9.67
N LEU A 78 -0.37 1.49 8.96
CA LEU A 78 0.98 1.83 9.41
C LEU A 78 1.22 3.35 9.42
N GLU A 79 0.53 4.15 8.59
CA GLU A 79 0.60 5.62 8.67
C GLU A 79 -0.07 6.14 9.95
N ASP A 80 -1.23 5.60 10.32
CA ASP A 80 -1.93 5.95 11.57
C ASP A 80 -1.05 5.63 12.78
N LEU A 81 -0.46 4.43 12.79
CA LEU A 81 0.45 3.99 13.87
C LEU A 81 1.73 4.82 13.89
N PHE A 82 2.25 5.21 12.73
CA PHE A 82 3.43 6.07 12.64
C PHE A 82 3.13 7.45 13.24
N THR A 83 1.97 8.02 12.92
CA THR A 83 1.49 9.28 13.50
C THR A 83 1.27 9.16 15.00
N PHE A 84 0.66 8.06 15.46
CA PHE A 84 0.48 7.76 16.90
C PHE A 84 1.81 7.68 17.65
N CYS A 85 2.86 7.16 17.02
CA CYS A 85 4.22 7.11 17.54
C CYS A 85 5.02 8.41 17.29
N CYS A 86 4.34 9.56 17.13
CA CYS A 86 4.95 10.86 16.88
C CYS A 86 5.87 10.88 15.64
N ARG A 87 5.50 10.14 14.60
CA ARG A 87 6.24 9.98 13.33
C ARG A 87 7.66 9.45 13.52
N ARG A 88 7.83 8.57 14.51
CA ARG A 88 9.12 7.92 14.79
C ARG A 88 8.91 6.47 15.19
N PHE A 89 9.44 5.56 14.38
CA PHE A 89 9.59 4.17 14.77
C PHE A 89 11.02 3.87 15.21
N THR A 90 11.16 2.94 16.14
CA THR A 90 12.44 2.33 16.46
C THR A 90 12.87 1.40 15.33
N LEU A 91 14.19 1.19 15.22
CA LEU A 91 14.73 0.24 14.24
C LEU A 91 14.14 -1.17 14.43
N LYS A 92 13.92 -1.61 15.68
CA LYS A 92 13.25 -2.88 16.00
C LYS A 92 11.89 -2.98 15.31
N THR A 93 11.03 -1.96 15.45
CA THR A 93 9.71 -1.91 14.79
C THR A 93 9.84 -1.95 13.27
N VAL A 94 10.73 -1.14 12.69
CA VAL A 94 10.91 -1.09 11.22
C VAL A 94 11.35 -2.45 10.67
N LEU A 95 12.27 -3.15 11.33
CA LEU A 95 12.76 -4.46 10.90
C LEU A 95 11.69 -5.56 11.04
N MET A 96 10.89 -5.55 12.12
CA MET A 96 9.77 -6.50 12.26
C MET A 96 8.69 -6.28 11.20
N LEU A 97 8.42 -5.02 10.85
CA LEU A 97 7.50 -4.66 9.77
C LEU A 97 8.05 -5.07 8.40
N ALA A 98 9.33 -4.81 8.13
CA ALA A 98 9.99 -5.15 6.87
C ALA A 98 9.84 -6.64 6.52
N ASP A 99 10.04 -7.53 7.51
CA ASP A 99 9.88 -8.97 7.33
C ASP A 99 8.48 -9.36 6.86
N GLN A 100 7.45 -8.84 7.54
CA GLN A 100 6.06 -9.14 7.18
C GLN A 100 5.65 -8.51 5.85
N MET A 101 6.03 -7.25 5.60
CA MET A 101 5.69 -6.53 4.37
C MET A 101 6.29 -7.20 3.14
N LEU A 102 7.57 -7.63 3.21
CA LEU A 102 8.21 -8.41 2.13
C LEU A 102 7.46 -9.70 1.85
N ALA A 103 7.05 -10.42 2.90
CA ALA A 103 6.26 -11.64 2.74
C ALA A 103 4.87 -11.37 2.10
N ARG A 104 4.23 -10.22 2.37
CA ARG A 104 2.96 -9.84 1.69
C ARG A 104 3.17 -9.59 0.21
N ILE A 105 4.19 -8.80 -0.14
CA ILE A 105 4.54 -8.51 -1.53
C ILE A 105 4.86 -9.81 -2.29
N GLU A 106 5.69 -10.68 -1.71
CA GLU A 106 6.03 -11.99 -2.28
C GLU A 106 4.78 -12.84 -2.55
N ASN A 107 3.84 -12.91 -1.60
CA ASN A 107 2.60 -13.66 -1.78
C ASN A 107 1.76 -13.15 -2.96
N VAL A 108 1.66 -11.83 -3.13
CA VAL A 108 0.96 -11.21 -4.27
C VAL A 108 1.67 -11.53 -5.59
N HIS A 109 3.01 -11.41 -5.61
CA HIS A 109 3.83 -11.73 -6.76
C HIS A 109 3.74 -13.21 -7.17
N ASN A 110 3.63 -14.12 -6.19
CA ASN A 110 3.45 -15.55 -6.43
C ASN A 110 2.09 -15.87 -7.07
N LYS A 111 1.07 -15.03 -6.86
CA LYS A 111 -0.21 -15.08 -7.59
C LYS A 111 -0.19 -14.34 -8.93
N SER A 112 0.99 -14.05 -9.48
CA SER A 112 1.21 -13.41 -10.78
C SER A 112 0.70 -11.97 -10.87
N LEU A 113 0.54 -11.29 -9.72
CA LEU A 113 0.11 -9.90 -9.62
C LEU A 113 1.24 -9.01 -9.11
N ILE A 114 1.21 -7.74 -9.46
CA ILE A 114 1.95 -6.64 -8.81
C ILE A 114 0.93 -5.66 -8.23
N HIS A 115 1.27 -5.01 -7.12
CA HIS A 115 0.38 -4.12 -6.39
C HIS A 115 0.33 -2.70 -6.97
N ARG A 116 1.49 -2.12 -7.32
CA ARG A 116 1.67 -0.78 -7.90
C ARG A 116 1.26 0.42 -7.01
N ASP A 117 1.00 0.20 -5.72
CA ASP A 117 0.70 1.28 -4.77
C ASP A 117 1.15 0.93 -3.34
N ILE A 118 2.41 0.52 -3.22
CA ILE A 118 3.04 0.20 -1.94
C ILE A 118 3.25 1.50 -1.15
N LYS A 119 2.49 1.68 -0.07
CA LYS A 119 2.54 2.84 0.83
C LYS A 119 2.07 2.47 2.24
N PRO A 120 2.45 3.22 3.30
CA PRO A 120 2.07 2.92 4.68
C PRO A 120 0.56 2.73 4.88
N ASP A 121 -0.27 3.51 4.19
CA ASP A 121 -1.73 3.47 4.28
C ASP A 121 -2.35 2.13 3.83
N ASN A 122 -1.68 1.41 2.92
CA ASN A 122 -2.16 0.13 2.38
C ASN A 122 -1.66 -1.08 3.19
N PHE A 123 -0.96 -0.84 4.30
CA PHE A 123 -0.59 -1.88 5.26
C PHE A 123 -1.28 -1.62 6.59
N LEU A 124 -2.13 -2.54 7.03
CA LEU A 124 -2.91 -2.42 8.26
C LEU A 124 -2.53 -3.50 9.25
N MET A 125 -2.62 -3.22 10.55
CA MET A 125 -2.55 -4.28 11.55
C MET A 125 -3.90 -5.00 11.67
N GLY A 126 -3.88 -6.28 12.01
CA GLY A 126 -5.12 -6.98 12.36
C GLY A 126 -5.72 -6.49 13.69
N ILE A 127 -6.87 -7.06 14.05
CA ILE A 127 -7.54 -6.82 15.35
C ILE A 127 -7.57 -8.10 16.19
N GLY A 128 -7.82 -7.96 17.50
CA GLY A 128 -7.90 -9.08 18.44
C GLY A 128 -6.67 -10.00 18.36
N ARG A 129 -6.89 -11.31 18.18
CA ARG A 129 -5.82 -12.32 18.03
C ARG A 129 -4.88 -12.12 16.83
N HIS A 130 -5.22 -11.22 15.91
CA HIS A 130 -4.42 -10.90 14.72
C HIS A 130 -3.72 -9.54 14.84
N CYS A 131 -3.70 -8.91 16.01
CA CYS A 131 -3.12 -7.58 16.24
C CYS A 131 -1.63 -7.44 15.90
N ASN A 132 -0.88 -8.54 15.87
CA ASN A 132 0.54 -8.57 15.52
C ASN A 132 0.81 -8.90 14.03
N LYS A 133 -0.25 -9.14 13.25
CA LYS A 133 -0.17 -9.50 11.83
C LYS A 133 -0.39 -8.27 10.98
N VAL A 134 0.56 -7.99 10.08
CA VAL A 134 0.42 -6.98 9.02
C VAL A 134 -0.45 -7.55 7.91
N TYR A 135 -1.39 -6.76 7.41
CA TYR A 135 -2.25 -7.04 6.28
C TYR A 135 -1.93 -6.06 5.13
N MET A 136 -2.12 -6.51 3.89
CA MET A 136 -2.02 -5.68 2.69
C MET A 136 -3.42 -5.53 2.07
N ILE A 137 -3.77 -4.31 1.67
CA ILE A 137 -5.09 -3.95 1.15
C ILE A 137 -5.00 -3.06 -0.10
N ASP A 138 -6.16 -2.74 -0.69
CA ASP A 138 -6.35 -1.84 -1.83
C ASP A 138 -5.69 -2.32 -3.14
N PHE A 139 -6.25 -3.40 -3.69
CA PHE A 139 -5.80 -3.99 -4.97
C PHE A 139 -6.43 -3.31 -6.20
N GLY A 140 -7.01 -2.13 -6.07
CA GLY A 140 -7.63 -1.40 -7.19
C GLY A 140 -6.64 -1.11 -8.33
N LEU A 141 -5.39 -0.81 -7.96
CA LEU A 141 -4.30 -0.57 -8.90
C LEU A 141 -3.49 -1.83 -9.24
N ALA A 142 -3.84 -3.00 -8.71
CA ALA A 142 -3.08 -4.21 -8.99
C ALA A 142 -3.12 -4.59 -10.47
N LYS A 143 -2.10 -5.32 -10.95
CA LYS A 143 -2.02 -5.75 -12.34
C LYS A 143 -1.34 -7.11 -12.46
N ARG A 144 -1.78 -7.92 -13.42
CA ARG A 144 -1.12 -9.18 -13.75
C ARG A 144 0.16 -8.92 -14.54
N TYR A 145 1.30 -9.34 -14.00
CA TYR A 145 2.62 -9.11 -14.62
C TYR A 145 3.12 -10.32 -15.42
N ARG A 146 2.50 -11.49 -15.26
CA ARG A 146 2.80 -12.68 -16.05
C ARG A 146 1.56 -13.50 -16.32
N ASP A 147 1.60 -14.29 -17.38
CA ASP A 147 0.57 -15.28 -17.60
C ASP A 147 0.66 -16.42 -16.57
N VAL A 148 -0.47 -16.78 -15.96
CA VAL A 148 -0.57 -17.80 -14.90
C VAL A 148 -0.28 -19.20 -15.42
N ARG A 149 -0.58 -19.48 -16.70
CA ARG A 149 -0.38 -20.82 -17.27
C ARG A 149 1.04 -21.01 -17.80
N THR A 150 1.53 -20.03 -18.57
CA THR A 150 2.83 -20.11 -19.27
C THR A 150 3.99 -19.50 -18.49
N GLY A 151 3.71 -18.72 -17.43
CA GLY A 151 4.72 -17.97 -16.70
C GLY A 151 5.33 -16.80 -17.47
N ARG A 152 4.92 -16.57 -18.72
CA ARG A 152 5.48 -15.52 -19.59
C ARG A 152 5.22 -14.14 -19.00
N HIS A 153 6.29 -13.38 -18.79
CA HIS A 153 6.22 -12.00 -18.31
C HIS A 153 5.55 -11.07 -19.35
N ILE A 154 4.88 -10.01 -18.88
CA ILE A 154 4.42 -8.93 -19.74
C ILE A 154 5.61 -8.30 -20.47
N SER A 155 5.38 -7.79 -21.68
CA SER A 155 6.41 -7.09 -22.45
C SER A 155 6.79 -5.77 -21.78
N TYR A 156 8.06 -5.41 -21.88
CA TYR A 156 8.55 -4.08 -21.54
C TYR A 156 7.83 -3.02 -22.39
N ARG A 157 7.43 -1.92 -21.77
CA ARG A 157 6.78 -0.77 -22.42
C ARG A 157 7.19 0.50 -21.69
N GLU A 158 7.27 1.59 -22.45
CA GLU A 158 7.49 2.94 -21.93
C GLU A 158 6.20 3.78 -22.13
N ASP A 159 6.29 5.08 -21.96
CA ASP A 159 5.19 6.04 -22.12
C ASP A 159 3.95 5.73 -21.26
N LYS A 160 4.17 5.16 -20.07
CA LYS A 160 3.13 4.95 -19.07
C LYS A 160 2.93 6.19 -18.22
N ASN A 161 1.67 6.48 -17.90
CA ASN A 161 1.37 7.41 -16.82
C ASN A 161 1.77 6.82 -15.47
N LEU A 162 2.29 7.67 -14.59
CA LEU A 162 2.57 7.31 -13.21
C LEU A 162 1.29 6.78 -12.55
N THR A 163 1.37 5.55 -12.05
CA THR A 163 0.29 4.89 -11.32
C THR A 163 0.72 4.71 -9.87
N GLY A 164 -0.18 5.04 -8.93
CA GLY A 164 0.10 4.96 -7.49
C GLY A 164 0.66 6.26 -6.90
N THR A 165 1.10 6.18 -5.65
CA THR A 165 1.51 7.36 -4.88
C THR A 165 2.94 7.81 -5.23
N ALA A 166 3.09 8.98 -5.87
CA ALA A 166 4.36 9.52 -6.36
C ALA A 166 5.52 9.52 -5.34
N ARG A 167 5.19 9.73 -4.04
CA ARG A 167 6.16 9.73 -2.93
C ARG A 167 6.91 8.40 -2.84
N TYR A 168 6.23 7.27 -3.03
CA TYR A 168 6.79 5.93 -2.87
C TYR A 168 7.04 5.22 -4.20
N ALA A 169 6.54 5.73 -5.33
CA ALA A 169 6.78 5.12 -6.64
C ALA A 169 8.27 4.93 -6.99
N SER A 170 8.61 3.86 -7.71
CA SER A 170 9.98 3.62 -8.21
C SER A 170 10.44 4.72 -9.19
N ILE A 171 11.75 4.82 -9.40
CA ILE A 171 12.30 5.74 -10.43
C ILE A 171 11.77 5.34 -11.82
N ASN A 172 11.74 4.05 -12.13
CA ASN A 172 11.22 3.55 -13.41
C ASN A 172 9.76 3.97 -13.65
N ALA A 173 8.91 3.91 -12.61
CA ALA A 173 7.52 4.34 -12.72
C ALA A 173 7.39 5.84 -13.01
N HIS A 174 8.28 6.68 -12.47
CA HIS A 174 8.34 8.12 -12.81
C HIS A 174 8.82 8.37 -14.23
N LEU A 175 9.70 7.51 -14.76
CA LEU A 175 10.18 7.54 -16.15
C LEU A 175 9.16 6.98 -17.16
N GLY A 176 7.96 6.63 -16.71
CA GLY A 176 6.92 6.07 -17.56
C GLY A 176 7.19 4.65 -18.04
N ILE A 177 8.09 3.92 -17.38
CA ILE A 177 8.34 2.52 -17.66
C ILE A 177 7.25 1.68 -17.00
N GLU A 178 6.75 0.66 -17.72
CA GLU A 178 5.79 -0.30 -17.19
C GLU A 178 6.33 -0.93 -15.89
N GLN A 179 5.46 -1.01 -14.88
CA GLN A 179 5.86 -1.54 -13.58
C GLN A 179 5.91 -3.08 -13.59
N SER A 180 6.79 -3.63 -12.77
CA SER A 180 7.03 -5.05 -12.54
C SER A 180 7.32 -5.30 -11.06
N ARG A 181 7.73 -6.52 -10.71
CA ARG A 181 7.99 -6.92 -9.31
C ARG A 181 9.06 -6.06 -8.62
N ARG A 182 10.06 -5.58 -9.37
CA ARG A 182 11.13 -4.73 -8.82
C ARG A 182 10.61 -3.39 -8.30
N ASP A 183 9.55 -2.88 -8.92
CA ASP A 183 9.00 -1.56 -8.62
C ASP A 183 8.22 -1.56 -7.29
N ASP A 184 7.49 -2.63 -6.98
CA ASP A 184 6.86 -2.82 -5.66
C ASP A 184 7.92 -2.92 -4.55
N LEU A 185 9.05 -3.60 -4.82
CA LEU A 185 10.13 -3.75 -3.85
C LEU A 185 10.93 -2.46 -3.63
N GLU A 186 11.24 -1.71 -4.70
CA GLU A 186 11.86 -0.39 -4.58
C GLU A 186 10.96 0.57 -3.78
N SER A 187 9.65 0.53 -4.05
CA SER A 187 8.65 1.31 -3.32
C SER A 187 8.64 0.96 -1.82
N LEU A 188 8.73 -0.33 -1.47
CA LEU A 188 8.88 -0.75 -0.08
C LEU A 188 10.16 -0.19 0.55
N GLY A 189 11.28 -0.14 -0.18
CA GLY A 189 12.51 0.47 0.31
C GLY A 189 12.35 1.94 0.69
N TYR A 190 11.61 2.70 -0.12
CA TYR A 190 11.25 4.09 0.23
C TYR A 190 10.31 4.18 1.44
N VAL A 191 9.37 3.25 1.60
CA VAL A 191 8.50 3.17 2.79
C VAL A 191 9.31 2.90 4.06
N LEU A 192 10.26 1.95 4.02
CA LEU A 192 11.12 1.66 5.17
C LEU A 192 12.01 2.85 5.52
N MET A 193 12.60 3.52 4.52
CA MET A 193 13.38 4.73 4.75
C MET A 193 12.53 5.91 5.25
N TYR A 194 11.26 6.00 4.84
CA TYR A 194 10.32 6.97 5.36
C TYR A 194 10.07 6.77 6.85
N PHE A 195 9.85 5.52 7.31
CA PHE A 195 9.69 5.22 8.74
C PHE A 195 10.95 5.52 9.55
N ASN A 196 12.12 5.18 9.01
CA ASN A 196 13.41 5.45 9.63
C ASN A 196 13.66 6.96 9.82
N ARG A 197 13.29 7.78 8.82
CA ARG A 197 13.66 9.20 8.74
C ARG A 197 12.59 10.17 9.21
N GLY A 198 11.33 9.74 9.34
CA GLY A 198 10.19 10.65 9.55
C GLY A 198 9.70 11.33 8.27
N SER A 199 10.59 11.53 7.30
CA SER A 199 10.30 12.08 5.98
C SER A 199 11.34 11.68 4.92
N LEU A 200 10.95 11.74 3.65
CA LEU A 200 11.81 11.53 2.48
C LEU A 200 12.26 12.87 1.88
N PRO A 201 13.47 12.95 1.29
CA PRO A 201 14.05 14.19 0.76
C PRO A 201 13.25 14.90 -0.35
N TRP A 202 12.29 14.20 -0.96
CA TRP A 202 11.40 14.71 -2.01
C TRP A 202 9.99 15.05 -1.50
N GLN A 203 9.79 15.14 -0.18
CA GLN A 203 8.54 15.66 0.41
C GLN A 203 8.55 17.19 0.48
N GLY A 204 7.37 17.81 0.44
CA GLY A 204 7.21 19.25 0.59
C GLY A 204 7.65 20.09 -0.61
N LEU A 205 8.02 19.46 -1.74
CA LEU A 205 8.36 20.16 -2.97
C LEU A 205 7.14 20.92 -3.51
N ARG A 206 7.26 22.24 -3.60
CA ARG A 206 6.25 23.11 -4.20
C ARG A 206 6.25 22.94 -5.72
N ALA A 207 5.10 23.05 -6.36
CA ALA A 207 4.93 23.10 -7.81
C ALA A 207 3.56 23.73 -8.12
N THR A 208 3.38 24.27 -9.33
CA THR A 208 2.09 24.87 -9.72
C THR A 208 1.08 23.83 -10.20
N THR A 209 1.55 22.76 -10.84
CA THR A 209 0.71 21.66 -11.34
C THR A 209 1.12 20.32 -10.75
N LYS A 210 0.18 19.36 -10.74
CA LYS A 210 0.45 17.97 -10.32
C LYS A 210 1.59 17.34 -11.14
N ARG A 211 1.59 17.57 -12.47
CA ARG A 211 2.64 17.10 -13.37
C ARG A 211 4.01 17.63 -12.97
N GLN A 212 4.15 18.95 -12.77
CA GLN A 212 5.42 19.54 -12.34
C GLN A 212 5.85 19.05 -10.96
N LYS A 213 4.90 18.78 -10.05
CA LYS A 213 5.18 18.19 -8.74
C LYS A 213 5.81 16.80 -8.91
N TYR A 214 5.29 15.98 -9.82
CA TYR A 214 5.82 14.64 -10.09
C TYR A 214 7.19 14.70 -10.76
N GLU A 215 7.39 15.59 -11.74
CA GLU A 215 8.69 15.85 -12.36
C GLU A 215 9.75 16.23 -11.30
N ARG A 216 9.43 17.17 -10.40
CA ARG A 216 10.35 17.56 -9.29
C ARG A 216 10.65 16.43 -8.31
N ILE A 217 9.66 15.59 -7.99
CA ILE A 217 9.88 14.41 -7.15
C ILE A 217 10.81 13.41 -7.86
N SER A 218 10.58 13.18 -9.15
CA SER A 218 11.40 12.30 -9.98
C SER A 218 12.85 12.77 -10.03
N GLU A 219 13.08 14.04 -10.39
CA GLU A 219 14.39 14.68 -10.41
C GLU A 219 15.10 14.55 -9.05
N LYS A 220 14.37 14.79 -7.95
CA LYS A 220 14.94 14.68 -6.61
C LYS A 220 15.30 13.24 -6.23
N LYS A 221 14.52 12.25 -6.67
CA LYS A 221 14.82 10.83 -6.48
C LYS A 221 16.07 10.40 -7.24
N MET A 222 16.19 10.80 -8.51
CA MET A 222 17.34 10.48 -9.36
C MET A 222 18.62 11.17 -8.89
N SER A 223 18.53 12.41 -8.42
CA SER A 223 19.67 13.19 -7.90
C SER A 223 20.05 12.88 -6.45
N THR A 224 19.31 12.01 -5.76
CA THR A 224 19.65 11.58 -4.39
C THR A 224 20.22 10.16 -4.41
N PRO A 225 21.55 9.99 -4.28
CA PRO A 225 22.16 8.67 -4.18
C PRO A 225 21.60 7.85 -3.01
N VAL A 226 21.61 6.53 -3.14
CA VAL A 226 21.09 5.63 -2.09
C VAL A 226 21.89 5.80 -0.79
N GLU A 227 23.19 6.00 -0.91
CA GLU A 227 24.15 6.31 0.16
C GLU A 227 23.71 7.54 0.95
N VAL A 228 23.25 8.58 0.24
CA VAL A 228 22.81 9.85 0.84
C VAL A 228 21.46 9.67 1.52
N LEU A 229 20.52 8.96 0.87
CA LEU A 229 19.22 8.65 1.45
C LEU A 229 19.34 7.83 2.74
N CYS A 230 20.25 6.85 2.76
CA CYS A 230 20.44 5.91 3.86
C CYS A 230 21.50 6.35 4.88
N LYS A 231 22.14 7.52 4.69
CA LYS A 231 23.18 8.03 5.60
C LYS A 231 22.67 8.07 7.04
N GLY A 232 23.42 7.46 7.95
CA GLY A 232 23.10 7.38 9.38
C GLY A 232 22.23 6.18 9.79
N TYR A 233 21.88 5.30 8.85
CA TYR A 233 21.13 4.06 9.10
C TYR A 233 21.99 2.83 8.73
N PRO A 234 21.62 1.63 9.20
CA PRO A 234 22.33 0.39 8.87
C PRO A 234 22.48 0.16 7.35
N ALA A 235 23.61 -0.43 6.94
CA ALA A 235 23.97 -0.59 5.54
C ALA A 235 22.99 -1.49 4.76
N GLU A 236 22.24 -2.34 5.45
CA GLU A 236 21.24 -3.25 4.89
C GLU A 236 20.14 -2.49 4.13
N PHE A 237 19.78 -1.27 4.54
CA PHE A 237 18.81 -0.45 3.81
C PHE A 237 19.36 0.02 2.46
N GLN A 238 20.65 0.35 2.41
CA GLN A 238 21.35 0.68 1.16
C GLN A 238 21.47 -0.56 0.27
N MET A 239 21.89 -1.69 0.83
CA MET A 239 21.97 -2.98 0.11
C MET A 239 20.62 -3.37 -0.49
N TYR A 240 19.53 -3.21 0.27
CA TYR A 240 18.17 -3.47 -0.19
C TYR A 240 17.79 -2.60 -1.40
N LEU A 241 17.98 -1.29 -1.31
CA LEU A 241 17.60 -0.36 -2.38
C LEU A 241 18.46 -0.56 -3.63
N ASN A 242 19.78 -0.77 -3.47
CA ASN A 242 20.68 -1.07 -4.57
C ASN A 242 20.32 -2.40 -5.25
N TYR A 243 19.97 -3.43 -4.47
CA TYR A 243 19.47 -4.70 -5.01
C TYR A 243 18.22 -4.47 -5.87
N CYS A 244 17.21 -3.77 -5.33
CA CYS A 244 15.95 -3.54 -6.04
C CYS A 244 16.15 -2.76 -7.36
N ARG A 245 17.02 -1.74 -7.35
CA ARG A 245 17.37 -0.94 -8.53
C ARG A 245 18.19 -1.72 -9.56
N GLY A 246 18.94 -2.73 -9.13
CA GLY A 246 19.75 -3.59 -9.99
C GLY A 246 18.96 -4.69 -10.71
N LEU A 247 17.72 -4.96 -10.31
CA LEU A 247 16.89 -5.98 -10.93
C LEU A 247 16.49 -5.62 -12.36
N ARG A 248 16.59 -6.59 -13.28
CA ARG A 248 16.01 -6.47 -14.62
C ARG A 248 14.48 -6.48 -14.54
N PHE A 249 13.83 -5.97 -15.58
CA PHE A 249 12.37 -5.81 -15.64
C PHE A 249 11.60 -7.12 -15.40
N ASP A 250 12.08 -8.23 -15.94
CA ASP A 250 11.47 -9.55 -15.86
C ASP A 250 12.14 -10.47 -14.82
N GLU A 251 13.13 -9.97 -14.09
CA GLU A 251 13.87 -10.74 -13.10
C GLU A 251 12.99 -11.12 -11.90
N THR A 252 13.18 -12.33 -11.38
CA THR A 252 12.51 -12.77 -10.16
C THR A 252 13.35 -12.34 -8.95
N PRO A 253 12.84 -11.47 -8.07
CA PRO A 253 13.56 -11.07 -6.88
C PRO A 253 13.80 -12.24 -5.92
N ASP A 254 14.96 -12.24 -5.27
CA ASP A 254 15.28 -13.13 -4.16
C ASP A 254 14.73 -12.55 -2.85
N TYR A 255 13.45 -12.82 -2.59
CA TYR A 255 12.76 -12.38 -1.38
C TYR A 255 13.40 -12.95 -0.10
N MET A 256 14.01 -14.13 -0.18
CA MET A 256 14.70 -14.73 0.94
C MET A 256 15.94 -13.90 1.28
N TYR A 257 16.80 -13.60 0.30
CA TYR A 257 17.94 -12.71 0.51
C TYR A 257 17.53 -11.37 1.16
N LEU A 258 16.49 -10.71 0.62
CA LEU A 258 16.02 -9.43 1.14
C LEU A 258 15.51 -9.50 2.58
N ARG A 259 14.79 -10.57 2.96
CA ARG A 259 14.38 -10.80 4.35
C ARG A 259 15.58 -11.12 5.24
N GLN A 260 16.53 -11.91 4.73
CA GLN A 260 17.72 -12.33 5.46
C GLN A 260 18.59 -11.13 5.84
N LEU A 261 18.74 -10.12 4.97
CA LEU A 261 19.41 -8.86 5.29
C LEU A 261 18.88 -8.28 6.61
N PHE A 262 17.57 -8.05 6.70
CA PHE A 262 16.96 -7.45 7.88
C PHE A 262 16.91 -8.40 9.08
N ARG A 263 16.73 -9.71 8.88
CA ARG A 263 16.75 -10.72 9.97
C ARG A 263 18.12 -10.90 10.61
N ILE A 264 19.19 -10.77 9.82
CA ILE A 264 20.56 -10.82 10.33
C ILE A 264 20.82 -9.56 11.15
N LEU A 265 20.55 -8.37 10.59
CA LEU A 265 20.66 -7.09 11.30
C LEU A 265 19.87 -7.10 12.62
N PHE A 266 18.63 -7.59 12.60
CA PHE A 266 17.78 -7.70 13.78
C PHE A 266 18.43 -8.53 14.90
N ARG A 267 19.07 -9.66 14.54
CA ARG A 267 19.78 -10.52 15.48
C ARG A 267 21.10 -9.90 15.96
N THR A 268 21.84 -9.24 15.08
CA THR A 268 23.08 -8.52 15.43
C THR A 268 22.82 -7.40 16.43
N MET A 269 21.65 -6.75 16.35
CA MET A 269 21.19 -5.74 17.31
C MET A 269 20.57 -6.35 18.59
N SER A 270 20.68 -7.67 18.77
CA SER A 270 20.13 -8.42 19.92
C SER A 270 18.63 -8.18 20.16
N HIS A 271 17.88 -7.90 19.10
CA HIS A 271 16.43 -7.73 19.20
C HIS A 271 15.73 -9.10 19.26
N GLN A 272 14.64 -9.16 20.01
CA GLN A 272 13.76 -10.33 20.11
C GLN A 272 12.51 -10.12 19.26
N PHE A 273 12.10 -11.15 18.53
CA PHE A 273 10.89 -11.13 17.70
C PHE A 273 9.66 -11.45 18.57
N ASP A 274 9.41 -10.58 19.54
CA ASP A 274 8.38 -10.69 20.58
C ASP A 274 7.05 -10.02 20.17
N TYR A 275 6.99 -9.46 18.95
CA TYR A 275 5.87 -8.66 18.44
C TYR A 275 5.55 -7.41 19.28
N VAL A 276 6.50 -6.93 20.08
CA VAL A 276 6.38 -5.68 20.84
C VAL A 276 6.84 -4.52 19.95
N PHE A 277 5.88 -3.94 19.22
CA PHE A 277 6.06 -2.73 18.43
C PHE A 277 5.97 -1.46 19.31
N ASP A 278 6.44 -0.32 18.81
CA ASP A 278 6.46 0.96 19.55
C ASP A 278 5.08 1.37 20.09
N TRP A 279 4.02 1.20 19.30
CA TRP A 279 2.65 1.51 19.72
C TRP A 279 2.14 0.57 20.82
N THR A 280 2.71 -0.63 20.95
CA THR A 280 2.35 -1.58 22.03
C THR A 280 2.79 -1.02 23.38
N ILE A 281 4.00 -0.44 23.43
CA ILE A 281 4.58 0.16 24.64
C ILE A 281 3.81 1.43 25.02
N LEU A 282 3.49 2.28 24.04
CA LEU A 282 2.75 3.53 24.29
C LEU A 282 1.34 3.27 24.84
N LYS A 283 0.66 2.21 24.36
CA LYS A 283 -0.65 1.81 24.91
C LYS A 283 -0.55 1.34 26.37
N GLN A 284 0.52 0.64 26.73
CA GLN A 284 0.75 0.19 28.11
C GLN A 284 1.15 1.34 29.06
N ARG A 285 1.73 2.42 28.53
CA ARG A 285 2.15 3.62 29.28
C ARG A 285 1.10 4.75 29.30
N GLY A 286 -0.11 4.52 28.74
CA GLY A 286 -1.27 5.38 28.98
C GLY A 286 -1.58 5.50 30.48
N PRO A 287 -2.37 6.49 30.94
CA PRO A 287 -2.34 6.99 32.31
C PRO A 287 -2.76 5.92 33.34
N ALA A 288 -1.78 5.13 33.79
CA ALA A 288 -1.84 4.27 34.96
C ALA A 288 -0.97 4.94 36.03
N GLY A 289 -1.57 5.94 36.66
CA GLY A 289 -1.08 6.65 37.84
C GLY A 289 -2.20 6.90 38.83
N THR A 290 -3.12 5.94 39.00
CA THR A 290 -4.02 5.82 40.16
C THR A 290 -4.58 4.41 40.21
N SER A 291 -4.18 3.68 41.23
CA SER A 291 -4.78 2.41 41.65
C SER A 291 -6.07 2.66 42.43
N SER A 292 -7.21 2.15 41.94
CA SER A 292 -8.32 1.68 42.76
C SER A 292 -9.27 0.79 41.94
N THR A 293 -9.87 -0.16 42.66
CA THR A 293 -10.62 -1.34 42.25
C THR A 293 -12.01 -1.07 41.63
N LEU A 294 -12.46 -2.06 40.84
CA LEU A 294 -13.83 -2.48 40.47
C LEU A 294 -14.40 -2.09 39.08
N ASN A 295 -14.73 -3.19 38.38
CA ASN A 295 -15.87 -3.46 37.50
C ASN A 295 -15.84 -3.11 35.99
N GLU A 296 -16.40 -4.09 35.27
CA GLU A 296 -16.67 -4.19 33.84
C GLU A 296 -17.31 -2.91 33.28
N ASP A 297 -16.59 -2.18 32.44
CA ASP A 297 -17.09 -1.56 31.20
C ASP A 297 -16.00 -0.70 30.54
N THR A 298 -15.26 -1.25 29.58
CA THR A 298 -14.37 -0.44 28.72
C THR A 298 -14.33 -0.97 27.30
N SER A 299 -15.47 -0.90 26.60
CA SER A 299 -15.52 -0.98 25.13
C SER A 299 -15.76 0.39 24.44
N ASN A 300 -15.78 1.51 25.16
CA ASN A 300 -16.32 2.77 24.62
C ASN A 300 -15.44 4.03 24.77
N ARG A 301 -14.10 3.93 24.61
CA ARG A 301 -13.25 5.14 24.69
C ARG A 301 -12.10 5.27 23.69
N LEU A 302 -12.33 4.87 22.44
CA LEU A 302 -11.52 5.30 21.28
C LEU A 302 -12.32 6.13 20.25
N GLN A 303 -13.51 6.59 20.60
CA GLN A 303 -14.31 7.50 19.77
C GLN A 303 -14.34 8.90 20.40
N ALA A 304 -13.22 9.62 20.36
CA ALA A 304 -13.15 11.09 20.36
C ALA A 304 -11.69 11.51 20.56
N LEU A 305 -11.01 11.84 19.47
CA LEU A 305 -9.93 12.82 19.53
C LEU A 305 -10.53 14.17 19.11
N PRO A 306 -10.27 15.27 19.84
CA PRO A 306 -10.80 16.57 19.49
C PRO A 306 -10.18 17.11 18.20
N ASN A 307 -11.04 17.54 17.28
CA ASN A 307 -10.66 18.41 16.17
C ASN A 307 -9.91 19.63 16.71
N SER A 308 -8.66 19.81 16.28
CA SER A 308 -7.91 21.06 16.45
C SER A 308 -7.53 21.60 15.07
N PRO A 309 -7.42 22.95 14.91
CA PRO A 309 -7.54 23.61 13.62
C PRO A 309 -6.31 23.35 12.74
N GLY A 310 -6.58 23.05 11.47
CA GLY A 310 -5.59 22.70 10.48
C GLY A 310 -4.61 23.82 10.14
N THR A 311 -3.33 23.51 10.28
CA THR A 311 -2.29 23.88 9.31
C THR A 311 -1.52 22.61 8.95
N SER A 312 -2.21 21.67 8.30
CA SER A 312 -1.60 20.50 7.67
C SER A 312 -1.96 20.49 6.19
N ALA A 313 -0.94 20.56 5.34
CA ALA A 313 -1.08 20.43 3.90
C ALA A 313 -1.69 19.06 3.57
N ALA A 314 -2.76 19.08 2.77
CA ALA A 314 -3.60 17.95 2.44
C ALA A 314 -2.83 16.71 1.91
N PRO A 315 -3.27 15.48 2.25
CA PRO A 315 -2.83 14.27 1.56
C PRO A 315 -3.61 14.16 0.25
N GLU A 316 -2.99 14.52 -0.87
CA GLU A 316 -3.58 14.38 -2.20
C GLU A 316 -3.40 12.94 -2.72
N GLY A 317 -4.35 12.07 -2.40
CA GLY A 317 -4.58 10.81 -3.10
C GLY A 317 -5.61 11.02 -4.21
N GLU A 318 -5.16 11.27 -5.43
CA GLU A 318 -6.00 11.19 -6.63
C GLU A 318 -5.15 10.67 -7.79
N ALA A 319 -5.31 9.38 -8.11
CA ALA A 319 -4.83 8.81 -9.35
C ALA A 319 -5.86 9.11 -10.46
N ASN A 320 -5.70 10.23 -11.15
CA ASN A 320 -6.39 10.48 -12.42
C ASN A 320 -5.44 10.15 -13.58
N VAL A 321 -5.78 9.10 -14.32
CA VAL A 321 -5.17 8.78 -15.61
C VAL A 321 -5.79 9.72 -16.64
N GLU A 322 -5.09 10.79 -17.03
CA GLU A 322 -5.45 11.57 -18.20
C GLU A 322 -4.67 11.06 -19.41
N HIS A 323 -5.36 10.68 -20.48
CA HIS A 323 -4.80 10.69 -21.82
C HIS A 323 -5.80 11.23 -22.83
N SER A 324 -5.34 12.26 -23.53
CA SER A 324 -5.89 12.85 -24.73
C SER A 324 -5.82 11.86 -25.90
N GLY A 325 -6.98 11.41 -26.38
CA GLY A 325 -7.08 10.72 -27.66
C GLY A 325 -7.26 11.74 -28.78
N ASN A 326 -6.26 11.84 -29.67
CA ASN A 326 -6.45 12.42 -30.99
C ASN A 326 -6.42 11.25 -31.98
N ALA A 327 -7.60 10.77 -32.38
CA ALA A 327 -7.77 9.80 -33.44
C ALA A 327 -8.53 10.47 -34.58
N THR A 328 -7.78 10.94 -35.58
CA THR A 328 -8.31 11.29 -36.89
C THR A 328 -8.73 10.00 -37.59
N ALA A 329 -10.04 9.82 -37.77
CA ALA A 329 -10.61 8.75 -38.56
C ALA A 329 -10.38 9.03 -40.05
N GLY A 330 -9.47 8.27 -40.67
CA GLY A 330 -9.40 8.09 -42.11
C GLY A 330 -10.24 6.87 -42.50
N SER A 331 -11.39 7.11 -43.10
CA SER A 331 -12.27 6.09 -43.67
C SER A 331 -11.66 5.54 -44.98
N THR A 332 -11.55 4.22 -45.10
CA THR A 332 -11.41 3.58 -46.41
C THR A 332 -12.23 2.29 -46.39
N GLN A 333 -13.35 2.34 -47.11
CA GLN A 333 -14.22 1.21 -47.39
C GLN A 333 -13.51 0.23 -48.33
N VAL A 334 -13.65 -1.07 -48.07
CA VAL A 334 -13.36 -2.14 -49.04
C VAL A 334 -14.65 -2.94 -49.23
N PRO A 335 -15.15 -3.13 -50.47
CA PRO A 335 -16.42 -3.83 -50.70
C PRO A 335 -16.23 -5.35 -50.73
N PHE A 336 -17.21 -6.06 -50.15
CA PHE A 336 -17.36 -7.51 -50.26
C PHE A 336 -17.91 -7.89 -51.64
N GLY A 337 -17.14 -8.70 -52.37
CA GLY A 337 -17.58 -9.39 -53.58
C GLY A 337 -18.34 -10.69 -53.24
N ARG A 338 -19.44 -10.93 -53.96
CA ARG A 338 -20.20 -12.18 -53.98
C ARG A 338 -19.54 -13.22 -54.89
N THR A 339 -19.44 -14.45 -54.42
CA THR A 339 -19.68 -15.74 -55.12
C THR A 339 -20.06 -16.74 -54.01
N GLY A 340 -20.99 -17.68 -54.13
CA GLY A 340 -21.89 -18.08 -55.22
C GLY A 340 -23.18 -18.66 -54.67
#